data_AF-E1JW78-F1
#
_entry.id   AF-E1JW78-F1
#
_cell.length_a   1.000
_cell.length_b   1.000
_cell.length_c   1.000
_cell.angle_alpha   90.00
_cell.angle_beta   90.00
_cell.angle_gamma   90.00
#
_symmetry.space_group_name_H-M   'P 1'
#
loop_
_entity.id
_entity.type
_entity.pdbx_description
1 polymer ?
#
loop_
_entity_poly.entity_id
_entity_poly.type
_entity_poly.pdbx_seq_one_letter_code
_entity_poly.pdbx_strand_id
1 'polypeptide(L)'
;MQNCGQVFRYAVASGHADRDISGDLRGAMRGAIPPSKEKHHTSVIDPRDVASLLRTIETYQGSFMTMSALRLAPMLFVRPGELRHAEWTKYTTSLHFILTNSIK
;
A
#
# COMPACT_ATOMS: atom_id res chain seq x y z
N MET A 1 10.85 12.66 -0.67
CA MET A 1 10.65 13.65 -1.76
C MET A 1 11.53 13.30 -2.97
N GLN A 2 11.30 12.15 -3.61
CA GLN A 2 12.08 11.75 -4.80
C GLN A 2 11.46 12.29 -6.10
N ASN A 3 10.12 12.41 -6.13
CA ASN A 3 9.38 12.79 -7.34
C ASN A 3 9.67 14.23 -7.79
N CYS A 4 9.72 15.20 -6.87
CA CYS A 4 9.97 16.61 -7.24
C CYS A 4 11.34 16.78 -7.91
N GLY A 5 12.39 16.13 -7.40
CA GLY A 5 13.72 16.16 -8.02
C GLY A 5 13.82 15.38 -9.32
N GLN A 6 12.92 14.41 -9.57
CA GLN A 6 12.81 13.77 -10.89
C GLN A 6 12.16 14.71 -11.91
N VAL A 7 11.14 15.46 -11.51
CA VAL A 7 10.47 16.46 -12.37
C VAL A 7 11.45 17.56 -12.79
N PHE A 8 12.23 18.12 -11.87
CA PHE A 8 13.22 19.16 -12.22
C PHE A 8 14.35 18.63 -13.10
N ARG A 9 14.84 17.41 -12.86
CA ARG A 9 15.83 16.77 -13.76
C ARG A 9 15.27 16.52 -15.16
N TYR A 10 14.01 16.12 -15.26
CA TYR A 10 13.33 15.98 -16.55
C TYR A 10 13.19 17.34 -17.26
N ALA A 11 12.80 18.39 -16.53
CA ALA A 11 12.66 19.74 -17.08
C ALA A 11 14.00 20.29 -17.59
N VAL A 12 15.11 20.04 -16.88
CA VAL A 12 16.45 20.42 -17.32
C VAL A 12 16.87 19.64 -18.57
N ALA A 13 16.67 18.32 -18.58
CA ALA A 13 16.99 17.48 -19.74
C ALA A 13 16.15 17.85 -20.99
N SER A 14 14.93 18.33 -20.79
CA SER A 14 14.01 18.74 -21.86
C SER A 14 14.15 20.22 -22.25
N GLY A 15 15.08 20.97 -21.65
CA GLY A 15 15.31 22.39 -21.95
C GLY A 15 14.24 23.35 -21.40
N HIS A 16 13.35 22.89 -20.53
CA HIS A 16 12.34 23.73 -19.87
C HIS A 16 12.87 24.48 -18.64
N ALA A 17 14.05 24.12 -18.14
CA ALA A 17 14.72 24.79 -17.02
C ALA A 17 16.24 24.73 -17.17
N ASP A 18 16.96 25.78 -16.78
CA ASP A 18 18.44 25.80 -16.89
C ASP A 18 19.14 25.06 -15.75
N ARG A 19 18.49 24.88 -14.60
CA ARG A 19 19.09 24.25 -13.43
C ARG A 19 18.07 23.56 -12.52
N ASP A 20 18.51 22.46 -11.90
CA ASP A 20 17.76 21.75 -10.88
C ASP A 20 17.90 22.43 -9.51
N ILE A 21 16.81 23.07 -9.04
CA ILE A 21 16.70 23.76 -7.75
C ILE A 21 16.43 22.76 -6.60
N SER A 22 16.07 21.51 -6.90
CA SER A 22 15.75 20.49 -5.89
C SER A 22 16.94 20.09 -5.02
N GLY A 23 18.17 20.30 -5.53
CA GLY A 23 19.40 20.09 -4.77
C GLY A 23 19.56 21.09 -3.62
N ASP A 24 19.35 22.37 -3.90
CA ASP A 24 19.46 23.46 -2.91
C ASP A 24 18.34 23.34 -1.86
N LEU A 25 17.13 22.94 -2.30
CA LEU A 25 16.01 22.65 -1.41
C LEU A 25 16.32 21.48 -0.45
N ARG A 26 17.02 20.44 -0.91
CA ARG A 26 17.40 19.30 -0.06
C ARG A 26 18.31 19.74 1.10
N GLY A 27 19.23 20.69 0.85
CA GLY A 27 20.07 21.29 1.88
C GLY A 27 19.28 22.15 2.87
N ALA A 28 18.43 23.05 2.36
CA ALA A 28 17.60 23.93 3.19
C ALA A 28 16.58 23.15 4.04
N MET A 29 15.95 22.12 3.48
CA MET A 29 14.96 21.31 4.19
C MET A 29 15.57 20.43 5.29
N ARG A 30 16.84 20.00 5.16
CA ARG A 30 17.52 19.21 6.20
C ARG A 30 17.70 19.98 7.52
N GLY A 31 17.79 21.30 7.44
CA GLY A 31 17.87 22.20 8.60
C GLY A 31 16.51 22.76 9.05
N ALA A 32 15.58 23.00 8.14
CA ALA A 32 14.30 23.65 8.44
C ALA A 32 13.16 22.68 8.82
N ILE A 33 13.22 21.42 8.36
CA ILE A 33 12.15 20.45 8.58
C ILE A 33 12.75 19.22 9.26
N PRO A 34 12.27 18.85 10.47
CA PRO A 34 12.73 17.63 11.12
C PRO A 34 12.48 16.44 10.19
N PRO A 35 13.46 15.53 10.02
CA PRO A 35 13.29 14.39 9.15
C PRO A 35 12.03 13.63 9.54
N SER A 36 11.21 13.28 8.54
CA SER A 36 10.08 12.38 8.74
C SER A 36 10.62 11.14 9.45
N LYS A 37 10.10 10.87 10.67
CA LYS A 37 10.44 9.64 11.38
C LYS A 37 9.87 8.50 10.55
N GLU A 38 10.73 7.82 9.79
CA GLU A 38 10.36 6.59 9.10
C GLU A 38 9.89 5.59 10.16
N LYS A 39 8.56 5.43 10.28
CA LYS A 39 7.98 4.32 11.02
C LYS A 39 8.00 3.13 10.10
N HIS A 40 8.94 2.22 10.33
CA HIS A 40 8.88 0.90 9.73
C HIS A 40 7.59 0.21 10.21
N HIS A 41 6.65 -0.01 9.29
CA HIS A 41 5.47 -0.82 9.53
C HIS A 41 5.88 -2.29 9.41
N THR A 42 6.58 -2.79 10.43
CA THR A 42 7.04 -4.18 10.46
C THR A 42 5.83 -5.11 10.36
N SER A 43 5.91 -6.08 9.46
CA SER A 43 4.86 -7.07 9.29
C SER A 43 4.73 -7.88 10.58
N VAL A 44 3.49 -8.14 11.00
CA VAL A 44 3.24 -9.00 12.16
C VAL A 44 3.67 -10.42 11.82
N ILE A 45 4.69 -10.92 12.52
CA ILE A 45 5.26 -12.27 12.32
C ILE A 45 4.87 -13.26 13.43
N ASP A 46 4.45 -12.76 14.60
CA ASP A 46 4.04 -13.63 15.72
C ASP A 46 2.62 -14.16 15.48
N PRO A 47 2.40 -15.49 15.50
CA PRO A 47 1.07 -16.09 15.36
C PRO A 47 0.03 -15.56 16.36
N ARG A 48 0.44 -15.15 17.57
CA ARG A 48 -0.47 -14.61 18.60
C ARG A 48 -0.99 -13.24 18.22
N ASP A 49 -0.12 -12.40 17.69
CA ASP A 49 -0.46 -11.06 17.24
C ASP A 49 -1.34 -11.12 15.98
N VAL A 50 -1.07 -12.07 15.08
CA VAL A 50 -1.93 -12.35 13.92
C VAL A 50 -3.33 -12.80 14.38
N ALA A 51 -3.42 -13.69 15.37
CA ALA A 51 -4.69 -14.13 15.91
C ALA A 51 -5.50 -12.98 16.54
N SER A 52 -4.82 -12.07 17.25
CA SER A 52 -5.45 -10.85 17.81
C SER A 52 -5.97 -9.92 16.72
N LEU A 53 -5.18 -9.73 15.65
CA LEU A 53 -5.57 -8.94 14.49
C LEU A 53 -6.81 -9.52 13.78
N LEU A 54 -6.83 -10.83 13.53
CA LEU A 54 -7.97 -11.51 12.89
C LEU A 54 -9.25 -11.41 13.74
N ARG A 55 -9.14 -11.55 15.07
CA ARG A 55 -10.28 -11.36 15.98
C ARG A 55 -10.81 -9.92 15.96
N THR A 56 -9.91 -8.94 15.86
CA THR A 56 -10.27 -7.52 15.76
C THR A 56 -10.96 -7.20 14.44
N ILE A 57 -10.55 -7.86 13.35
CA ILE A 57 -11.20 -7.78 12.05
C ILE A 57 -12.63 -8.32 12.12
N GLU A 58 -12.84 -9.45 12.79
CA GLU A 58 -14.17 -10.05 12.93
C GLU A 58 -15.15 -9.23 13.78
N THR A 59 -14.64 -8.47 14.76
CA THR A 59 -15.47 -7.63 15.63
C THR A 59 -15.67 -6.21 15.10
N TYR A 60 -15.12 -5.87 13.93
CA TYR A 60 -15.26 -4.55 13.33
C TYR A 60 -16.70 -4.28 12.86
N GLN A 61 -17.37 -3.29 13.47
CA GLN A 61 -18.77 -2.93 13.17
C GLN A 61 -18.90 -1.71 12.25
N GLY A 62 -18.04 -1.58 11.25
CA GLY A 62 -18.10 -0.49 10.28
C GLY A 62 -19.07 -0.74 9.12
N SER A 63 -18.84 -0.06 8.00
CA SER A 63 -19.60 -0.27 6.76
C SER A 63 -19.47 -1.72 6.27
N PHE A 64 -20.56 -2.29 5.76
CA PHE A 64 -20.63 -3.64 5.20
C PHE A 64 -19.55 -3.91 4.14
N MET A 65 -19.24 -2.91 3.32
CA MET A 65 -18.19 -3.00 2.30
C MET A 65 -16.81 -3.16 2.93
N THR A 66 -16.53 -2.41 3.99
CA THR A 66 -15.25 -2.48 4.73
C THR A 66 -15.12 -3.80 5.48
N MET A 67 -16.20 -4.27 6.12
CA MET A 67 -16.20 -5.58 6.81
C MET A 67 -15.91 -6.73 5.85
N SER A 68 -16.57 -6.74 4.69
CA SER A 68 -16.40 -7.78 3.67
C SER A 68 -14.97 -7.77 3.12
N ALA A 69 -14.42 -6.59 2.84
CA ALA A 69 -13.04 -6.44 2.38
C ALA A 69 -12.02 -6.89 3.45
N LEU A 70 -12.23 -6.53 4.73
CA LEU A 70 -11.34 -6.93 5.82
C LEU A 70 -11.34 -8.45 6.05
N ARG A 71 -12.47 -9.14 5.84
CA ARG A 71 -12.54 -10.61 5.91
C ARG A 71 -11.87 -11.30 4.73
N LEU A 72 -11.94 -10.70 3.54
CA LEU A 72 -11.32 -11.26 2.33
C LEU A 72 -9.81 -11.01 2.25
N ALA A 73 -9.30 -9.94 2.87
CA ALA A 73 -7.88 -9.59 2.81
C ALA A 73 -6.93 -10.70 3.32
N PRO A 74 -7.19 -11.39 4.45
CA PRO A 74 -6.38 -12.51 4.91
C PRO A 74 -6.45 -13.75 4.02
N MET A 75 -7.54 -13.95 3.28
CA MET A 75 -7.72 -15.12 2.41
C MET A 75 -6.99 -14.97 1.08
N LEU A 76 -6.90 -13.74 0.58
CA LEU A 76 -6.39 -13.44 -0.76
C LEU A 76 -4.98 -12.84 -0.76
N PHE A 77 -4.49 -12.38 0.39
CA PHE A 77 -3.18 -11.70 0.54
C PHE A 77 -2.95 -10.56 -0.46
N VAL A 78 -4.04 -9.97 -0.99
CA VAL A 78 -3.98 -8.83 -1.91
C VAL A 78 -3.79 -7.54 -1.13
N ARG A 79 -3.08 -6.57 -1.72
CA ARG A 79 -2.92 -5.25 -1.11
C ARG A 79 -4.29 -4.56 -1.00
N PRO A 80 -4.58 -3.81 0.07
CA PRO A 80 -5.88 -3.15 0.25
C PRO A 80 -6.30 -2.24 -0.91
N GLY A 81 -5.34 -1.62 -1.60
CA GLY A 81 -5.59 -0.81 -2.79
C GLY A 81 -6.02 -1.63 -4.01
N GLU A 82 -5.47 -2.83 -4.19
CA GLU A 82 -5.88 -3.77 -5.23
C GLU A 82 -7.27 -4.32 -4.93
N LEU A 83 -7.53 -4.68 -3.67
CA LEU A 83 -8.83 -5.19 -3.22
C LEU A 83 -9.97 -4.19 -3.44
N ARG A 84 -9.69 -2.88 -3.30
CA ARG A 84 -10.70 -1.83 -3.52
C ARG A 84 -11.10 -1.68 -5.00
N HIS A 85 -10.17 -1.93 -5.92
CA HIS A 85 -10.40 -1.81 -7.36
C HIS A 85 -10.65 -3.18 -8.03
N ALA A 86 -10.76 -4.24 -7.23
CA ALA A 86 -10.93 -5.58 -7.76
C ALA A 86 -12.38 -5.80 -8.20
N GLU A 87 -12.53 -6.07 -9.50
CA GLU A 87 -13.82 -6.41 -10.09
C GLU A 87 -14.24 -7.82 -9.69
N TRP A 88 -15.52 -7.99 -9.35
CA TRP A 88 -16.12 -9.27 -8.96
C TRP A 88 -15.92 -10.41 -9.98
N THR A 89 -15.74 -10.08 -11.26
CA THR A 89 -15.45 -11.02 -12.35
C THR A 89 -14.13 -11.78 -12.15
N LYS A 90 -13.13 -11.15 -11.51
CA LYS A 90 -11.82 -11.78 -11.24
C LYS A 90 -11.90 -12.83 -10.12
N TYR A 91 -12.85 -12.68 -9.20
CA TYR A 91 -13.05 -13.60 -8.08
C TYR A 91 -13.87 -14.84 -8.42
N THR A 92 -14.83 -14.74 -9.35
CA THR A 92 -15.60 -15.90 -9.85
C THR A 92 -14.69 -16.96 -10.48
N THR A 93 -13.71 -16.53 -11.28
CA THR A 93 -12.80 -17.45 -11.97
C THR A 93 -11.79 -18.07 -11.00
N SER A 94 -11.31 -17.29 -10.02
CA SER A 94 -10.27 -17.74 -9.07
C SER A 94 -10.82 -18.62 -7.93
N LEU A 95 -12.02 -18.35 -7.42
CA LEU A 95 -12.66 -19.21 -6.40
C LEU A 95 -13.04 -20.57 -6.98
N HIS A 96 -13.44 -20.62 -8.26
CA HIS A 96 -13.64 -21.88 -8.95
C HIS A 96 -12.33 -22.69 -9.02
N PHE A 97 -11.19 -22.05 -9.32
CA PHE A 97 -9.88 -22.71 -9.42
C PHE A 97 -9.37 -23.25 -8.07
N ILE A 98 -9.56 -22.52 -6.97
CA ILE A 98 -9.14 -22.95 -5.62
C ILE A 98 -10.03 -24.10 -5.12
N LEU A 99 -11.35 -24.04 -5.36
CA LEU A 99 -12.27 -25.10 -4.95
C LEU A 99 -12.16 -26.36 -5.83
N THR A 100 -11.77 -26.24 -7.11
CA THR A 100 -11.56 -27.41 -7.99
C THR A 100 -10.18 -28.06 -7.82
N ASN A 101 -9.14 -27.31 -7.43
CA ASN A 101 -7.79 -27.88 -7.22
C ASN A 101 -7.51 -28.32 -5.77
N SER A 102 -8.40 -28.05 -4.80
CA SER A 102 -8.25 -28.54 -3.43
C SER A 102 -8.96 -29.88 -3.15
N ILE A 103 -9.59 -30.49 -4.16
CA ILE A 103 -10.28 -31.80 -4.07
C ILE A 103 -9.63 -32.84 -5.02
N LYS A 104 -8.32 -32.71 -5.29
CA LYS A 104 -7.50 -33.79 -5.86
C LYS A 104 -6.20 -33.92 -5.09
#